data_AF-A0A915Q1D4-F1
#
_entry.id   AF-A0A915Q1D4-F1
#
_cell.length_a   1.000
_cell.length_b   1.000
_cell.length_c   1.000
_cell.angle_alpha   90.00
_cell.angle_beta   90.00
_cell.angle_gamma   90.00
#
_symmetry.space_group_name_H-M   'P 1'
#
loop_
_entity.id
_entity.type
_entity.pdbx_description
1 polymer ?
#
loop_
_entity_poly.entity_id
_entity_poly.type
_entity_poly.pdbx_seq_one_letter_code
_entity_poly.pdbx_strand_id
1 'polypeptide(L)'
;MVEPSYSGLGIDCAYSVVVRTSAKENAGTTANIFVQLTDINGKQTDKVRLKCSISHRKKFQRGHSDLFLLIEQNALSQLKSLEVWHEKKADCKPWLLHSVYIIEHMHHTLYQFPCHKWLGDDPDDLISSVKLDAAGKPFKVLQEDEL
;
A
#
# COMPACT_ATOMS: atom_id res chain seq x y z
N MET A 1 -30.28 21.38 4.89
CA MET A 1 -29.36 20.44 5.57
C MET A 1 -28.07 20.51 4.79
N VAL A 2 -27.03 21.13 5.36
CA VAL A 2 -25.74 21.32 4.67
C VAL A 2 -24.87 20.15 5.09
N GLU A 3 -24.41 19.34 4.14
CA GLU A 3 -23.41 18.33 4.46
C GLU A 3 -22.17 19.02 5.03
N PRO A 4 -21.59 18.50 6.12
CA PRO A 4 -20.35 19.07 6.62
C PRO A 4 -19.28 18.89 5.54
N SER A 5 -18.78 20.00 5.00
CA SER A 5 -17.62 19.97 4.13
C SER A 5 -16.42 19.53 4.96
N TYR A 6 -15.98 18.29 4.79
CA TYR A 6 -14.78 17.72 5.44
C TYR A 6 -13.46 18.34 4.96
N SER A 7 -13.52 19.44 4.19
CA SER A 7 -12.43 20.15 3.50
C SER A 7 -11.43 20.85 4.44
N GLY A 8 -11.06 20.20 5.53
CA GLY A 8 -10.17 20.71 6.57
C GLY A 8 -9.70 19.65 7.58
N LEU A 9 -10.25 18.43 7.54
CA LEU A 9 -9.62 17.27 8.18
C LEU A 9 -8.71 16.62 7.12
N GLY A 10 -7.49 16.21 7.46
CA GLY A 10 -6.50 15.63 6.53
C GLY A 10 -6.90 14.31 5.84
N ILE A 11 -8.20 14.02 5.74
CA ILE A 11 -8.85 12.89 5.06
C ILE A 11 -8.71 13.01 3.53
N ASP A 12 -8.73 14.22 2.98
CA ASP A 12 -8.65 14.49 1.53
C ASP A 12 -7.34 13.98 0.88
N CYS A 13 -6.35 13.63 1.71
CA CYS A 13 -5.05 13.11 1.30
C CYS A 13 -4.63 11.88 2.12
N ALA A 14 -5.60 11.09 2.59
CA ALA A 14 -5.36 9.89 3.37
C ALA A 14 -5.57 8.62 2.56
N TYR A 15 -4.71 7.62 2.79
CA TYR A 15 -4.79 6.31 2.16
C TYR A 15 -4.56 5.20 3.19
N SER A 16 -5.50 4.25 3.28
CA SER A 16 -5.24 3.00 3.99
C SER A 16 -4.55 2.01 3.07
N VAL A 17 -3.37 1.55 3.46
CA VAL A 17 -2.54 0.61 2.71
C VAL A 17 -2.56 -0.74 3.43
N VAL A 18 -3.18 -1.74 2.80
CA VAL A 18 -3.17 -3.11 3.30
C VAL A 18 -2.18 -3.92 2.48
N VAL A 19 -1.04 -4.24 3.08
CA VAL A 19 0.02 -5.04 2.45
C VAL A 19 -0.18 -6.49 2.84
N ARG A 20 -0.42 -7.37 1.87
CA ARG A 20 -0.56 -8.80 2.09
C ARG A 20 0.74 -9.53 1.78
N THR A 21 1.32 -10.16 2.79
CA THR A 21 2.45 -11.07 2.61
C THR A 21 1.92 -12.46 2.29
N SER A 22 2.58 -13.18 1.38
CA SER A 22 2.14 -14.52 0.99
C SER A 22 2.11 -15.49 2.17
N ALA A 23 1.19 -16.46 2.13
CA ALA A 23 1.12 -17.56 3.10
C ALA A 23 2.10 -18.71 2.81
N LYS A 24 2.90 -18.60 1.73
CA LYS A 24 3.98 -19.56 1.41
C LYS A 24 5.03 -19.58 2.53
N GLU A 25 5.67 -20.71 2.71
CA GLU A 25 6.78 -20.85 3.66
C GLU A 25 7.88 -19.82 3.36
N ASN A 26 8.49 -19.27 4.43
CA ASN A 26 9.56 -18.27 4.36
C ASN A 26 9.22 -16.96 3.62
N ALA A 27 7.93 -16.66 3.38
CA ALA A 27 7.50 -15.48 2.65
C ALA A 27 7.68 -14.14 3.39
N GLY A 28 7.90 -14.15 4.70
CA GLY A 28 7.97 -12.94 5.54
C GLY A 28 9.34 -12.26 5.53
N THR A 29 9.39 -11.00 5.96
CA THR A 29 10.63 -10.21 6.00
C THR A 29 10.72 -9.29 7.21
N THR A 30 11.92 -8.80 7.48
CA THR A 30 12.23 -7.75 8.47
C THR A 30 12.81 -6.50 7.82
N ALA A 31 12.86 -6.45 6.49
CA ALA A 31 13.34 -5.34 5.69
C ALA A 31 12.47 -4.08 5.85
N ASN A 32 12.99 -2.96 5.33
CA ASN A 32 12.25 -1.73 5.23
C ASN A 32 11.40 -1.74 3.96
N ILE A 33 10.10 -1.55 4.12
CA ILE A 33 9.17 -1.47 3.00
C ILE A 33 8.76 -0.01 2.79
N PHE A 34 8.85 0.44 1.56
CA PHE A 34 8.36 1.76 1.14
C PHE A 34 7.31 1.62 0.06
N VAL A 35 6.43 2.61 -0.02
CA VAL A 35 5.38 2.69 -1.03
C VAL A 35 5.27 4.10 -1.60
N GLN A 36 4.83 4.19 -2.84
CA GLN A 36 4.50 5.45 -3.51
C GLN A 36 3.35 5.21 -4.49
N LEU A 37 2.31 6.03 -4.40
CA LEU A 37 1.17 5.96 -5.29
C LEU A 37 1.36 6.91 -6.46
N THR A 38 0.85 6.54 -7.63
CA THR A 38 0.82 7.37 -8.83
C THR A 38 -0.56 7.32 -9.47
N ASP A 39 -1.09 8.48 -9.81
CA ASP A 39 -2.39 8.61 -10.47
C ASP A 39 -2.32 8.51 -12.00
N ILE A 40 -3.47 8.54 -12.66
CA ILE A 40 -3.56 8.47 -14.12
C ILE A 40 -2.86 9.63 -14.85
N ASN A 41 -2.66 10.76 -14.17
CA ASN A 41 -1.99 11.95 -14.71
C ASN A 41 -0.47 11.95 -14.41
N GLY A 42 0.04 10.92 -13.73
CA GLY A 42 1.45 10.81 -13.35
C GLY A 42 1.82 11.58 -12.08
N LYS A 43 0.84 12.17 -11.36
CA LYS A 43 1.08 12.80 -10.06
C LYS A 43 1.36 11.72 -9.02
N GLN A 44 2.32 11.96 -8.14
CA GLN A 44 2.77 10.99 -7.15
C GLN A 44 2.58 11.49 -5.72
N THR A 45 2.40 10.56 -4.79
CA THR A 45 2.59 10.82 -3.35
C THR A 45 4.08 10.87 -3.01
N ASP A 46 4.40 11.18 -1.75
CA ASP A 46 5.74 10.96 -1.24
C ASP A 46 6.07 9.45 -1.20
N LYS A 47 7.36 9.12 -1.24
CA LYS A 47 7.84 7.77 -0.94
C LYS A 47 7.84 7.55 0.57
N VAL A 48 6.88 6.79 1.07
CA VAL A 48 6.66 6.63 2.52
C VAL A 48 7.13 5.26 3.00
N ARG A 49 7.88 5.23 4.10
CA ARG A 49 8.26 3.99 4.80
C ARG A 49 7.11 3.50 5.68
N LEU A 50 6.72 2.25 5.50
CA LEU A 50 5.67 1.60 6.29
C LEU A 50 6.20 1.16 7.66
N LYS A 51 6.30 2.09 8.61
CA LYS A 51 6.95 1.86 9.93
C LYS A 51 6.02 1.19 10.95
N CYS A 52 4.81 1.72 11.13
CA CYS A 52 3.90 1.34 12.21
C CYS A 52 2.63 0.73 11.61
N SER A 53 2.52 -0.61 11.66
CA SER A 53 1.27 -1.25 11.27
C SER A 53 0.24 -1.12 12.39
N ILE A 54 -0.99 -0.84 12.01
CA ILE A 54 -2.16 -0.75 12.90
C ILE A 54 -2.59 -2.16 13.32
N SER A 55 -2.49 -3.16 12.44
CA SER A 55 -2.99 -4.51 12.69
C SER A 55 -1.98 -5.43 13.39
N HIS A 56 -0.67 -5.31 13.10
CA HIS A 56 0.33 -6.21 13.69
C HIS A 56 1.61 -5.49 14.14
N ARG A 57 2.03 -5.73 15.38
CA ARG A 57 3.33 -5.23 15.90
C ARG A 57 4.52 -5.74 15.09
N LYS A 58 4.51 -7.03 14.74
CA LYS A 58 5.46 -7.64 13.80
C LYS A 58 4.79 -7.70 12.43
N LYS A 59 5.08 -6.70 11.62
CA LYS A 59 4.59 -6.55 10.24
C LYS A 59 5.36 -7.43 9.24
N PHE A 60 4.77 -7.62 8.07
CA PHE A 60 5.29 -8.35 6.92
C PHE A 60 5.65 -9.80 7.22
N GLN A 61 4.90 -10.44 8.11
CA GLN A 61 5.07 -11.86 8.43
C GLN A 61 4.24 -12.72 7.47
N ARG A 62 4.65 -13.99 7.32
CA ARG A 62 3.96 -14.96 6.49
C ARG A 62 2.45 -14.95 6.76
N GLY A 63 1.67 -14.78 5.69
CA GLY A 63 0.19 -14.79 5.75
C GLY A 63 -0.45 -13.55 6.37
N HIS A 64 0.32 -12.57 6.85
CA HIS A 64 -0.23 -11.35 7.41
C HIS A 64 -0.80 -10.43 6.33
N SER A 65 -1.86 -9.71 6.73
CA SER A 65 -2.34 -8.50 6.07
C SER A 65 -2.09 -7.32 7.02
N ASP A 66 -1.06 -6.55 6.74
CA ASP A 66 -0.62 -5.44 7.58
C ASP A 66 -1.25 -4.13 7.08
N LEU A 67 -2.01 -3.46 7.95
CA LEU A 67 -2.65 -2.18 7.66
C LEU A 67 -1.75 -1.02 8.09
N PHE A 68 -1.61 -0.02 7.22
CA PHE A 68 -0.93 1.25 7.46
C PHE A 68 -1.80 2.41 6.99
N LEU A 69 -1.60 3.58 7.59
CA LEU A 69 -2.24 4.82 7.18
C LEU A 69 -1.19 5.79 6.65
N LEU A 70 -1.38 6.27 5.43
CA LEU A 70 -0.65 7.40 4.86
C LEU A 70 -1.54 8.62 5.02
N ILE A 71 -1.02 9.70 5.61
CA ILE A 71 -1.72 10.98 5.80
C ILE A 71 -0.90 12.10 5.17
N GLU A 72 -1.49 13.28 5.02
CA GLU A 72 -0.80 14.50 4.55
C GLU A 72 -0.10 14.30 3.19
N GLN A 73 -0.67 13.45 2.33
CA GLN A 73 -0.10 13.19 1.02
C GLN A 73 -0.56 14.22 -0.02
N ASN A 74 -0.03 14.09 -1.24
CA ASN A 74 -0.62 14.79 -2.38
C ASN A 74 -2.02 14.23 -2.69
N ALA A 75 -3.00 15.11 -2.90
CA ALA A 75 -4.29 14.73 -3.45
C ALA A 75 -4.08 14.15 -4.85
N LEU A 76 -4.49 12.91 -5.06
CA LEU A 76 -4.37 12.19 -6.32
C LEU A 76 -5.74 12.06 -6.97
N SER A 77 -5.76 11.98 -8.30
CA SER A 77 -6.93 11.52 -9.04
C SER A 77 -7.04 9.99 -8.97
N GLN A 78 -7.67 9.35 -9.96
CA GLN A 78 -7.78 7.89 -10.00
C GLN A 78 -6.39 7.25 -9.93
N LEU A 79 -6.18 6.34 -8.98
CA LEU A 79 -4.91 5.64 -8.83
C LEU A 79 -4.68 4.73 -10.04
N LYS A 80 -3.46 4.82 -10.60
CA LYS A 80 -3.03 4.02 -11.75
C LYS A 80 -2.06 2.93 -11.32
N SER A 81 -1.07 3.28 -10.50
CA SER A 81 -0.02 2.35 -10.11
C SER A 81 0.48 2.63 -8.69
N LEU A 82 1.05 1.59 -8.09
CA LEU A 82 1.75 1.61 -6.82
C LEU A 82 3.16 1.07 -7.07
N GLU A 83 4.18 1.76 -6.58
CA GLU A 83 5.52 1.18 -6.48
C GLU A 83 5.81 0.77 -5.04
N VAL A 84 6.39 -0.42 -4.88
CA VAL A 84 6.78 -0.98 -3.58
C VAL A 84 8.28 -1.26 -3.61
N TRP A 85 9.00 -0.74 -2.63
CA TRP A 85 10.43 -1.01 -2.43
C TRP A 85 10.64 -1.92 -1.23
N HIS A 86 11.54 -2.88 -1.41
CA HIS A 86 12.10 -3.72 -0.35
C HIS A 86 13.58 -3.35 -0.22
N GLU A 87 13.93 -2.76 0.92
CA GLU A 87 15.29 -2.35 1.26
C GLU A 87 15.76 -3.18 2.46
N LYS A 88 16.72 -4.08 2.20
CA LYS A 88 17.22 -5.05 3.17
C LYS A 88 18.66 -4.79 3.58
N LYS A 89 19.02 -5.37 4.73
CA LYS A 89 20.42 -5.66 5.07
C LYS A 89 20.84 -6.98 4.42
N ALA A 90 22.14 -7.22 4.31
CA ALA A 90 22.70 -8.40 3.63
C ALA A 90 22.16 -9.75 4.16
N ASP A 91 21.82 -9.84 5.45
CA ASP A 91 21.32 -11.04 6.11
C ASP A 91 19.79 -11.21 6.06
N CYS A 92 19.06 -10.25 5.49
CA CYS A 92 17.60 -10.33 5.43
C CYS A 92 17.13 -11.25 4.31
N LYS A 93 16.14 -12.09 4.62
CA LYS A 93 15.48 -12.96 3.64
C LYS A 93 14.68 -12.15 2.61
N PRO A 94 14.54 -12.69 1.38
CA PRO A 94 13.62 -12.13 0.40
C PRO A 94 12.18 -12.15 0.92
N TRP A 95 11.35 -11.31 0.33
CA TRP A 95 9.96 -11.14 0.71
C TRP A 95 9.03 -11.52 -0.43
N LEU A 96 8.07 -12.43 -0.19
CA LEU A 96 7.06 -12.75 -1.19
C LEU A 96 5.83 -11.88 -0.97
N LEU A 97 5.78 -10.77 -1.70
CA LEU A 97 4.63 -9.87 -1.72
C LEU A 97 3.49 -10.53 -2.51
N HIS A 98 2.35 -10.75 -1.84
CA HIS A 98 1.16 -11.29 -2.49
C HIS A 98 0.40 -10.20 -3.25
N SER A 99 -0.04 -9.16 -2.54
CA SER A 99 -0.82 -8.06 -3.11
C SER A 99 -0.84 -6.87 -2.17
N VAL A 100 -1.21 -5.70 -2.69
CA VAL A 100 -1.54 -4.52 -1.88
C VAL A 100 -2.95 -4.05 -2.21
N TYR A 101 -3.71 -3.64 -1.20
CA TYR A 101 -4.99 -2.96 -1.36
C TYR A 101 -4.86 -1.53 -0.84
N ILE A 102 -5.45 -0.59 -1.57
CA ILE A 102 -5.47 0.83 -1.18
C ILE A 102 -6.93 1.25 -1.06
N ILE A 103 -7.31 1.75 0.11
CA ILE A 103 -8.55 2.53 0.27
C ILE A 103 -8.15 3.99 0.24
N GLU A 104 -8.60 4.68 -0.80
CA GLU A 104 -8.50 6.12 -0.96
C GLU A 104 -9.74 6.75 -0.29
N HIS A 105 -9.52 7.63 0.69
CA HIS A 105 -10.58 8.05 1.61
C HIS A 105 -11.42 9.24 1.13
N MET A 106 -10.92 10.08 0.22
CA MET A 106 -11.67 11.23 -0.32
C MET A 106 -12.85 10.77 -1.20
N HIS A 107 -12.66 9.75 -2.02
CA HIS A 107 -13.72 9.23 -2.91
C HIS A 107 -14.19 7.83 -2.52
N HIS A 108 -13.81 7.35 -1.34
CA HIS A 108 -14.14 6.01 -0.81
C HIS A 108 -13.93 4.90 -1.83
N THR A 109 -12.73 4.87 -2.42
CA THR A 109 -12.44 3.97 -3.54
C THR A 109 -11.37 2.96 -3.16
N LEU A 110 -11.69 1.68 -3.36
CA LEU A 110 -10.79 0.55 -3.15
C LEU A 110 -10.11 0.16 -4.46
N TYR A 111 -8.78 0.11 -4.42
CA TYR A 111 -7.91 -0.34 -5.49
C TYR A 111 -7.16 -1.60 -5.08
N GLN A 112 -6.96 -2.51 -6.03
CA GLN A 112 -6.21 -3.74 -5.84
C GLN A 112 -4.95 -3.74 -6.72
N PHE A 113 -3.83 -4.13 -6.13
CA PHE A 113 -2.53 -4.25 -6.79
C PHE A 113 -1.96 -5.66 -6.54
N PRO A 114 -2.28 -6.66 -7.38
CA PRO A 114 -1.70 -8.00 -7.29
C PRO A 114 -0.21 -7.99 -7.63
N CYS A 115 0.60 -8.84 -6.99
CA CYS A 115 2.05 -8.91 -7.24
C CYS A 115 2.55 -10.35 -7.43
N HIS A 116 2.45 -11.18 -6.39
CA HIS A 116 2.92 -12.57 -6.36
C HIS A 116 4.41 -12.78 -6.74
N LYS A 117 5.29 -11.82 -6.42
CA LYS A 117 6.73 -11.88 -6.73
C LYS A 117 7.59 -11.80 -5.48
N TRP A 118 8.75 -12.46 -5.52
CA TRP A 118 9.81 -12.29 -4.52
C TRP A 118 10.55 -10.98 -4.77
N LEU A 119 10.79 -10.23 -3.69
CA LEU A 119 11.59 -9.02 -3.66
C LEU A 119 12.84 -9.28 -2.80
N GLY A 120 14.00 -8.83 -3.28
CA GLY A 120 15.29 -9.04 -2.62
C GLY A 120 15.81 -10.47 -2.70
N ASP A 121 15.45 -11.21 -3.77
CA ASP A 121 15.90 -12.59 -4.01
C ASP A 121 17.37 -12.66 -4.43
N ASP A 122 17.87 -11.61 -5.10
CA ASP A 122 19.29 -11.45 -5.35
C ASP A 122 20.01 -11.10 -4.02
N PRO A 123 21.00 -11.90 -3.58
CA PRO A 123 21.74 -11.65 -2.35
C PRO A 123 22.59 -10.37 -2.41
N ASP A 124 23.03 -9.93 -3.59
CA ASP A 124 23.88 -8.75 -3.78
C ASP A 124 23.06 -7.45 -3.87
N ASP A 125 21.77 -7.54 -4.22
CA ASP A 125 20.86 -6.40 -4.24
C ASP A 125 20.28 -6.08 -2.87
N LEU A 126 20.75 -4.99 -2.26
CA LEU A 126 20.19 -4.49 -1.00
C LEU A 126 18.84 -3.77 -1.18
N ILE A 127 18.50 -3.37 -2.41
CA ILE A 127 17.26 -2.67 -2.73
C ILE A 127 16.65 -3.31 -3.97
N SER A 128 15.39 -3.70 -3.88
CA SER A 128 14.58 -4.10 -5.04
C SER A 128 13.24 -3.36 -5.02
N SER A 129 12.66 -3.12 -6.19
CA SER A 129 11.32 -2.54 -6.27
C SER A 129 10.47 -3.20 -7.34
N VAL A 130 9.16 -3.06 -7.19
CA VAL A 130 8.20 -3.48 -8.20
C VAL A 130 7.12 -2.43 -8.33
N LYS A 131 6.86 -2.02 -9.58
CA LYS A 131 5.71 -1.20 -9.95
C LYS A 131 4.53 -2.11 -10.30
N LEU A 132 3.39 -1.86 -9.68
CA LEU A 132 2.16 -2.63 -9.80
C LEU A 132 1.08 -1.72 -10.37
N ASP A 133 0.42 -2.16 -11.44
CA ASP A 133 -0.75 -1.45 -11.97
C ASP A 133 -2.01 -1.86 -11.21
N ALA A 134 -2.96 -0.92 -11.10
CA ALA A 134 -4.26 -1.19 -10.51
C ALA A 134 -5.00 -2.25 -11.36
N ALA A 135 -5.48 -3.30 -10.71
CA ALA A 135 -6.20 -4.39 -11.37
C ALA A 135 -7.70 -4.12 -11.37
N GLY A 136 -8.33 -4.39 -12.52
CA GLY A 136 -9.78 -4.29 -12.68
C GLY A 136 -10.32 -2.86 -12.52
N LYS A 137 -11.65 -2.76 -12.37
CA LYS A 137 -12.32 -1.49 -12.06
C LYS A 137 -12.25 -1.25 -10.54
N PRO A 138 -11.86 -0.05 -10.07
CA PRO A 138 -11.89 0.27 -8.65
C PRO A 138 -13.29 0.13 -8.06
N PHE A 139 -13.38 -0.36 -6.83
CA PHE A 139 -14.66 -0.58 -6.13
C PHE A 139 -15.01 0.66 -5.31
N LYS A 140 -16.26 1.11 -5.37
CA LYS A 140 -16.79 2.08 -4.40
C LYS A 140 -17.09 1.35 -3.10
N VAL A 141 -16.51 1.84 -2.01
CA VAL A 141 -16.81 1.36 -0.67
C VAL A 141 -18.12 2.02 -0.27
N LEU A 142 -19.17 1.22 -0.05
CA LEU A 142 -20.52 1.69 0.29
C LEU A 142 -20.47 2.64 1.49
N GLN A 143 -21.21 3.75 1.41
CA GLN A 143 -21.50 4.61 2.55
C GLN A 143 -22.76 4.06 3.26
N GLU A 144 -22.87 4.30 4.57
CA GLU A 144 -24.02 3.86 5.39
C GLU A 144 -25.37 4.37 4.85
N ASP A 145 -25.38 5.44 4.05
CA ASP A 145 -26.58 6.01 3.43
C ASP A 145 -27.14 5.20 2.24
N GLU A 146 -26.47 4.12 1.83
CA GLU A 146 -26.93 3.20 0.77
C GLU A 146 -27.42 1.81 1.29
N LEU A 147 -27.61 1.69 2.61
CA LEU A 147 -28.17 0.51 3.31
C LEU A 147 -29.58 0.80 3.87
#